data_AF-A0A453PRC4-F1
#
_entry.id   AF-A0A453PRC4-F1
#
_cell.length_a   1.000
_cell.length_b   1.000
_cell.length_c   1.000
_cell.angle_alpha   90.00
_cell.angle_beta   90.00
_cell.angle_gamma   90.00
#
_symmetry.space_group_name_H-M   'P 1'
#
loop_
_entity.id
_entity.type
_entity.pdbx_description
1 polymer ?
#
loop_
_entity_poly.entity_id
_entity_poly.type
_entity_poly.pdbx_seq_one_letter_code
_entity_poly.pdbx_strand_id
1 'polypeptide(L)'
;MDAAGGSQAGDSSELSSPSSSGGGEQVYVAVGGSKAMVLWALHKFPKDTAFVLLHVCSQPKLIPIMGARIPARQVQEQELTSYKKMELQRINDSLDQHLLLCAQEKVQAEKLVVESDDVAEGLVQLITEHHVTALVMGAAADKHYTKKMKALKSKKAQVVEQRADPSCKIWYICKGTLVYRRKAVPLSHGARPQGTQKPGAQQFSVDRSTSLSEMWCVSNTWLHKPNLRRSDANEKETVHEFDEGDNKFQHMLRELESVRKQAYEDNCSREKAERELFEAFQKDIMREPLIAADGFTYEAEAIREWIDNGHHTSPMTNLELLHRDLLPNHALRSTIQEWLQTNAN
;
A
#
# COMPACT_ATOMS: atom_id res chain seq x y z
N MET A 1 50.56 58.06 -7.54
CA MET A 1 51.56 57.31 -8.30
C MET A 1 51.33 55.85 -7.96
N ASP A 2 50.86 55.12 -8.97
CA ASP A 2 50.90 53.67 -9.19
C ASP A 2 50.24 52.71 -8.18
N ALA A 3 49.70 51.55 -8.54
CA ALA A 3 48.96 50.99 -9.68
C ALA A 3 48.85 49.48 -9.37
N ALA A 4 47.75 48.85 -9.82
CA ALA A 4 47.51 47.40 -9.96
C ALA A 4 47.49 46.55 -8.66
N GLY A 5 46.67 45.51 -8.50
CA GLY A 5 45.72 44.81 -9.35
C GLY A 5 45.24 43.56 -8.57
N GLY A 6 44.03 43.07 -8.81
CA GLY A 6 43.86 41.66 -9.17
C GLY A 6 42.80 40.94 -8.33
N SER A 7 42.03 40.09 -9.00
CA SER A 7 40.74 39.49 -8.62
C SER A 7 40.83 38.15 -7.85
N GLN A 8 39.64 37.74 -7.37
CA GLN A 8 39.13 36.37 -7.10
C GLN A 8 39.67 35.66 -5.83
N ALA A 9 38.84 35.24 -4.87
CA ALA A 9 37.70 34.30 -4.82
C ALA A 9 38.15 33.02 -4.10
N GLY A 10 37.38 32.59 -3.09
CA GLY A 10 37.68 31.41 -2.28
C GLY A 10 36.60 31.20 -1.22
N ASP A 11 35.54 30.50 -1.64
CA ASP A 11 34.47 29.91 -0.83
C ASP A 11 35.00 28.80 0.09
N SER A 12 34.42 28.67 1.27
CA SER A 12 34.44 27.44 2.09
C SER A 12 33.25 27.49 3.05
N SER A 13 32.13 27.04 2.51
CA SER A 13 30.93 26.60 3.20
C SER A 13 31.22 25.37 4.08
N GLU A 14 31.06 25.50 5.40
CA GLU A 14 30.93 24.35 6.30
C GLU A 14 29.57 23.69 6.06
N LEU A 15 29.61 22.63 5.25
CA LEU A 15 28.52 21.73 4.94
C LEU A 15 28.24 20.85 6.17
N SER A 16 27.22 21.19 6.96
CA SER A 16 26.65 20.27 7.95
C SER A 16 25.92 19.14 7.20
N SER A 17 26.63 18.04 6.97
CA SER A 17 26.07 16.75 6.57
C SER A 17 24.99 16.30 7.57
N PRO A 18 23.86 15.73 7.13
CA PRO A 18 22.98 15.01 8.04
C PRO A 18 23.73 13.74 8.47
N SER A 19 24.23 13.79 9.70
CA SER A 19 24.78 12.67 10.44
C SER A 19 23.79 11.51 10.46
N SER A 20 24.27 10.32 10.11
CA SER A 20 23.72 9.04 10.48
C SER A 20 23.49 8.98 12.00
N SER A 21 22.22 9.00 12.43
CA SER A 21 21.86 8.68 13.82
C SER A 21 20.37 8.33 13.93
N GLY A 22 20.09 7.03 13.96
CA GLY A 22 18.77 6.49 14.23
C GLY A 22 18.71 5.00 13.99
N GLY A 23 19.52 4.22 14.71
CA GLY A 23 19.50 2.75 14.70
C GLY A 23 18.24 2.17 15.35
N GLY A 24 17.06 2.61 14.92
CA GLY A 24 15.78 1.99 15.24
C GLY A 24 15.43 0.93 14.20
N GLU A 25 14.79 -0.15 14.62
CA GLU A 25 14.23 -1.13 13.68
C GLU A 25 13.21 -0.43 12.77
N GLN A 26 13.52 -0.33 11.47
CA GLN A 26 12.60 0.16 10.46
C GLN A 26 11.74 -0.98 9.90
N VAL A 27 10.46 -0.72 9.70
CA VAL A 27 9.54 -1.67 9.06
C VAL A 27 9.24 -1.22 7.64
N TYR A 28 9.62 -2.06 6.68
CA TYR A 28 9.33 -1.84 5.27
C TYR A 28 7.92 -2.35 4.95
N VAL A 29 7.16 -1.58 4.19
CA VAL A 29 5.79 -1.92 3.79
C VAL A 29 5.68 -1.84 2.27
N ALA A 30 5.55 -2.97 1.59
CA ALA A 30 5.47 -3.03 0.13
C ALA A 30 4.04 -2.72 -0.38
N VAL A 31 3.79 -1.44 -0.69
CA VAL A 31 2.44 -0.91 -0.99
C VAL A 31 2.10 -1.05 -2.47
N GLY A 32 1.15 -1.92 -2.81
CA GLY A 32 0.58 -2.07 -4.17
C GLY A 32 -0.67 -1.23 -4.46
N GLY A 33 -1.02 -0.27 -3.59
CA GLY A 33 -2.22 0.59 -3.69
C GLY A 33 -3.34 0.31 -2.66
N SER A 34 -3.11 -0.62 -1.72
CA SER A 34 -4.08 -0.93 -0.66
C SER A 34 -3.75 -0.22 0.65
N LYS A 35 -4.63 0.70 1.07
CA LYS A 35 -4.53 1.40 2.37
C LYS A 35 -4.61 0.45 3.56
N ALA A 36 -5.33 -0.68 3.41
CA ALA A 36 -5.50 -1.68 4.45
C ALA A 36 -4.16 -2.25 4.94
N MET A 37 -3.14 -2.26 4.06
CA MET A 37 -1.81 -2.72 4.43
C MET A 37 -1.10 -1.80 5.41
N VAL A 38 -1.12 -0.50 5.10
CA VAL A 38 -0.50 0.52 5.94
C VAL A 38 -1.23 0.60 7.28
N LEU A 39 -2.57 0.61 7.27
CA LEU A 39 -3.37 0.62 8.50
C LEU A 39 -3.12 -0.61 9.37
N TRP A 40 -3.02 -1.81 8.76
CA TRP A 40 -2.69 -3.02 9.52
C TRP A 40 -1.32 -2.92 10.18
N ALA A 41 -0.32 -2.38 9.46
CA ALA A 41 1.03 -2.25 9.97
C ALA A 41 1.07 -1.22 11.14
N LEU A 42 0.43 -0.06 10.98
CA LEU A 42 0.32 0.95 12.04
C LEU A 42 -0.35 0.41 13.32
N HIS A 43 -1.35 -0.47 13.18
CA HIS A 43 -1.99 -1.11 14.34
C HIS A 43 -1.13 -2.24 14.95
N LYS A 44 -0.32 -2.93 14.12
CA LYS A 44 0.48 -4.08 14.56
C LYS A 44 1.74 -3.67 15.32
N PHE A 45 2.40 -2.61 14.88
CA PHE A 45 3.71 -2.18 15.38
C PHE A 45 3.57 -0.99 16.34
N PRO A 46 4.51 -0.84 17.29
CA PRO A 46 4.57 0.32 18.19
C PRO A 46 4.64 1.67 17.44
N LYS A 47 4.15 2.75 18.06
CA LYS A 47 4.09 4.08 17.43
C LYS A 47 5.45 4.75 17.23
N ASP A 48 6.48 4.31 17.95
CA ASP A 48 7.88 4.72 17.83
C ASP A 48 8.62 3.97 16.71
N THR A 49 7.96 3.02 16.02
CA THR A 49 8.53 2.32 14.88
C THR A 49 8.59 3.24 13.66
N ALA A 50 9.74 3.33 13.01
CA ALA A 50 9.88 4.04 11.74
C ALA A 50 9.46 3.14 10.58
N PHE A 51 8.74 3.71 9.60
CA PHE A 51 8.22 2.98 8.46
C PHE A 51 8.86 3.44 7.15
N VAL A 52 9.09 2.49 6.25
CA VAL A 52 9.48 2.77 4.86
C VAL A 52 8.39 2.24 3.94
N LEU A 53 7.64 3.14 3.31
CA LEU A 53 6.62 2.81 2.32
C LEU A 53 7.29 2.53 0.98
N LEU A 54 7.42 1.24 0.68
CA LEU A 54 8.12 0.72 -0.47
C LEU A 54 7.17 0.47 -1.64
N HIS A 55 7.52 0.94 -2.83
CA HIS A 55 6.89 0.55 -4.08
C HIS A 55 7.93 0.07 -5.09
N VAL A 56 7.76 -1.14 -5.62
CA VAL A 56 8.60 -1.66 -6.71
C VAL A 56 7.84 -1.57 -8.02
N CYS A 57 8.27 -0.67 -8.90
CA CYS A 57 7.66 -0.45 -10.22
C CYS A 57 8.43 -1.24 -11.30
N SER A 58 7.70 -1.74 -12.29
CA SER A 58 8.28 -2.42 -13.44
C SER A 58 8.06 -1.62 -14.71
N GLN A 59 9.02 -1.66 -15.64
CA GLN A 59 8.85 -0.98 -16.91
C GLN A 59 7.56 -1.43 -17.63
N PRO A 60 6.79 -0.48 -18.20
CA PRO A 60 5.56 -0.82 -18.87
C PRO A 60 5.86 -1.69 -20.10
N LYS A 61 5.36 -2.93 -20.10
CA LYS A 61 5.49 -3.83 -21.26
C LYS A 61 4.52 -3.44 -22.38
N LEU A 62 3.34 -2.99 -21.98
CA LEU A 62 2.25 -2.57 -22.86
C LEU A 62 1.77 -1.20 -22.40
N ILE A 63 1.67 -0.28 -23.35
CA ILE A 63 1.15 1.06 -23.16
C ILE A 63 -0.27 1.10 -23.75
N PRO A 64 -1.26 1.50 -22.97
CA PRO A 64 -2.62 1.69 -23.47
C PRO A 64 -2.70 2.98 -24.30
N ILE A 65 -3.03 2.85 -25.59
CA ILE A 65 -3.18 3.96 -26.55
C ILE A 65 -4.41 3.69 -27.41
N MET A 66 -5.38 4.61 -27.45
CA MET A 66 -6.61 4.52 -28.26
C MET A 66 -7.38 3.20 -28.13
N GLY A 67 -7.50 2.67 -26.91
CA GLY A 67 -8.16 1.38 -26.65
C GLY A 67 -7.33 0.16 -27.06
N ALA A 68 -6.17 0.34 -27.68
CA ALA A 68 -5.21 -0.71 -27.99
C ALA A 68 -4.12 -0.82 -26.91
N ARG A 69 -3.52 -2.01 -26.77
CA ARG A 69 -2.36 -2.25 -25.90
C ARG A 69 -1.12 -2.41 -26.78
N ILE A 70 -0.34 -1.34 -26.88
CA ILE A 70 0.83 -1.28 -27.77
C ILE A 70 2.09 -1.66 -26.98
N PRO A 71 2.92 -2.60 -27.45
CA PRO A 71 4.24 -2.86 -26.87
C PRO A 71 5.06 -1.58 -26.73
N ALA A 72 5.71 -1.37 -25.57
CA ALA A 72 6.47 -0.13 -25.32
C ALA A 72 7.57 0.15 -26.35
N ARG A 73 8.10 -0.90 -27.01
CA ARG A 73 9.10 -0.78 -28.10
C ARG A 73 8.55 -0.15 -29.39
N GLN A 74 7.22 -0.12 -29.55
CA GLN A 74 6.55 0.41 -30.75
C GLN A 74 6.02 1.83 -30.55
N VAL A 75 6.17 2.39 -29.34
CA VAL A 75 5.70 3.73 -28.99
C VAL A 75 6.85 4.72 -29.14
N GLN A 76 6.54 5.98 -29.50
CA GLN A 76 7.58 7.00 -29.63
C GLN A 76 8.24 7.27 -28.27
N GLU A 77 9.53 7.58 -28.26
CA GLU A 77 10.31 7.74 -27.02
C GLU A 77 9.78 8.86 -26.12
N GLN A 78 9.29 9.95 -26.70
CA GLN A 78 8.68 11.07 -26.00
C GLN A 78 7.34 10.67 -25.33
N GLU A 79 6.51 9.91 -26.02
CA GLU A 79 5.25 9.36 -25.49
C GLU A 79 5.51 8.34 -24.37
N LEU A 80 6.49 7.46 -24.55
CA LEU A 80 6.93 6.49 -23.54
C LEU A 80 7.47 7.19 -22.29
N THR A 81 8.29 8.23 -22.46
CA THR A 81 8.85 9.02 -21.35
C THR A 81 7.74 9.75 -20.59
N SER A 82 6.81 10.35 -21.32
CA SER A 82 5.62 10.99 -20.75
C SER A 82 4.78 9.99 -19.93
N TYR A 83 4.55 8.81 -20.49
CA TYR A 83 3.82 7.74 -19.80
C TYR A 83 4.54 7.27 -18.53
N LYS A 84 5.86 7.05 -18.60
CA LYS A 84 6.68 6.66 -17.44
C LYS A 84 6.62 7.72 -16.34
N LYS A 85 6.80 8.99 -16.69
CA LYS A 85 6.72 10.13 -15.76
C LYS A 85 5.37 10.20 -15.06
N MET A 86 4.31 10.02 -15.84
CA MET A 86 2.94 10.04 -15.33
C MET A 86 2.65 8.85 -14.40
N GLU A 87 3.08 7.63 -14.72
CA GLU A 87 2.92 6.48 -13.80
C GLU A 87 3.75 6.66 -12.52
N LEU A 88 4.96 7.20 -12.60
CA LEU A 88 5.77 7.53 -11.43
C LEU A 88 5.08 8.59 -10.56
N GLN A 89 4.47 9.61 -11.18
CA GLN A 89 3.68 10.61 -10.46
C GLN A 89 2.52 9.96 -9.71
N ARG A 90 1.78 9.04 -10.32
CA ARG A 90 0.69 8.33 -9.64
C ARG A 90 1.16 7.49 -8.47
N ILE A 91 2.29 6.79 -8.61
CA ILE A 91 2.89 6.03 -7.52
C ILE A 91 3.24 6.97 -6.38
N ASN A 92 3.85 8.12 -6.69
CA ASN A 92 4.18 9.15 -5.70
C ASN A 92 2.94 9.71 -4.99
N ASP A 93 1.92 10.10 -5.75
CA ASP A 93 0.67 10.62 -5.18
C ASP A 93 0.00 9.57 -4.27
N SER A 94 0.04 8.29 -4.69
CA SER A 94 -0.46 7.20 -3.86
C SER A 94 0.35 7.05 -2.58
N LEU A 95 1.68 7.05 -2.64
CA LEU A 95 2.54 6.95 -1.46
C LEU A 95 2.37 8.15 -0.52
N ASP A 96 2.20 9.36 -1.07
CA ASP A 96 1.97 10.59 -0.29
C ASP A 96 0.65 10.53 0.49
N GLN A 97 -0.39 9.93 -0.09
CA GLN A 97 -1.63 9.65 0.66
C GLN A 97 -1.40 8.68 1.83
N HIS A 98 -0.53 7.68 1.66
CA HIS A 98 -0.22 6.75 2.75
C HIS A 98 0.69 7.40 3.81
N LEU A 99 1.62 8.28 3.42
CA LEU A 99 2.40 9.08 4.35
C LEU A 99 1.52 9.98 5.22
N LEU A 100 0.45 10.55 4.65
CA LEU A 100 -0.52 11.33 5.41
C LEU A 100 -1.21 10.48 6.49
N LEU A 101 -1.53 9.21 6.20
CA LEU A 101 -2.10 8.29 7.20
C LEU A 101 -1.10 8.01 8.34
N CYS A 102 0.18 7.80 8.01
CA CYS A 102 1.22 7.63 9.03
C CYS A 102 1.38 8.89 9.90
N ALA A 103 1.36 10.08 9.28
CA ALA A 103 1.45 11.35 9.99
C ALA A 103 0.25 11.59 10.92
N GLN A 104 -0.97 11.21 10.51
CA GLN A 104 -2.17 11.26 11.35
C GLN A 104 -2.03 10.38 12.60
N GLU A 105 -1.39 9.22 12.47
CA GLU A 105 -1.09 8.32 13.59
C GLU A 105 0.16 8.72 14.40
N LYS A 106 0.81 9.83 14.04
CA LYS A 106 2.05 10.36 14.65
C LYS A 106 3.25 9.40 14.53
N VAL A 107 3.32 8.68 13.42
CA VAL A 107 4.37 7.71 13.13
C VAL A 107 5.31 8.26 12.05
N GLN A 108 6.62 8.07 12.23
CA GLN A 108 7.61 8.46 11.23
C GLN A 108 7.53 7.50 10.04
N ALA A 109 7.36 8.06 8.83
CA ALA A 109 7.36 7.28 7.61
C ALA A 109 8.05 8.03 6.47
N GLU A 110 8.80 7.30 5.66
CA GLU A 110 9.38 7.77 4.40
C GLU A 110 8.93 6.88 3.23
N LYS A 111 9.11 7.35 2.00
CA LYS A 111 8.77 6.58 0.80
C LYS A 111 10.03 6.16 0.04
N LEU A 112 10.01 4.95 -0.51
CA LEU A 112 11.07 4.40 -1.34
C LEU A 112 10.45 3.79 -2.60
N VAL A 113 10.88 4.25 -3.77
CA VAL A 113 10.44 3.71 -5.06
C VAL A 113 11.64 3.06 -5.74
N VAL A 114 11.49 1.81 -6.16
CA VAL A 114 12.55 1.04 -6.82
C VAL A 114 12.05 0.53 -8.16
N GLU A 115 12.84 0.73 -9.22
CA GLU A 115 12.56 0.19 -10.55
C GLU A 115 13.17 -1.20 -10.70
N SER A 116 12.36 -2.17 -11.12
CA SER A 116 12.80 -3.54 -11.42
C SER A 116 11.90 -4.21 -12.45
N ASP A 117 12.48 -4.93 -13.41
CA ASP A 117 11.74 -5.66 -14.44
C ASP A 117 10.81 -6.74 -13.87
N ASP A 118 11.21 -7.34 -12.74
CA ASP A 118 10.39 -8.25 -11.96
C ASP A 118 10.28 -7.76 -10.51
N VAL A 119 9.06 -7.42 -10.12
CA VAL A 119 8.75 -6.91 -8.77
C VAL A 119 9.20 -7.84 -7.65
N ALA A 120 9.12 -9.16 -7.83
CA ALA A 120 9.50 -10.10 -6.79
C ALA A 120 11.03 -10.18 -6.66
N GLU A 121 11.74 -10.20 -7.79
CA GLU A 121 13.20 -10.08 -7.81
C GLU A 121 13.67 -8.77 -7.19
N GLY A 122 13.06 -7.65 -7.57
CA GLY A 122 13.37 -6.34 -7.00
C GLY A 122 13.17 -6.29 -5.48
N LEU A 123 12.12 -6.93 -4.95
CA LEU A 123 11.95 -7.05 -3.49
C LEU A 123 13.04 -7.90 -2.84
N VAL A 124 13.41 -9.05 -3.43
CA VAL A 124 14.46 -9.93 -2.90
C VAL A 124 15.82 -9.21 -2.89
N GLN A 125 16.14 -8.53 -3.98
CA GLN A 125 17.36 -7.74 -4.11
C GLN A 125 17.40 -6.61 -3.09
N LEU A 126 16.29 -5.85 -2.96
CA LEU A 126 16.18 -4.76 -1.99
C LEU A 126 16.35 -5.23 -0.55
N ILE A 127 15.74 -6.36 -0.18
CA ILE A 127 15.89 -6.93 1.18
C ILE A 127 17.36 -7.18 1.50
N THR A 128 18.10 -7.66 0.50
CA THR A 128 19.52 -7.96 0.63
C THR A 128 20.38 -6.69 0.68
N GLU A 129 20.14 -5.73 -0.22
CA GLU A 129 20.93 -4.51 -0.37
C GLU A 129 20.70 -3.49 0.76
N HIS A 130 19.46 -3.35 1.22
CA HIS A 130 19.09 -2.43 2.30
C HIS A 130 19.07 -3.10 3.68
N HIS A 131 19.50 -4.37 3.77
CA HIS A 131 19.50 -5.16 5.01
C HIS A 131 18.15 -5.11 5.75
N VAL A 132 17.05 -5.30 5.00
CA VAL A 132 15.70 -5.22 5.56
C VAL A 132 15.49 -6.37 6.54
N THR A 133 15.22 -6.02 7.80
CA THR A 133 14.95 -7.01 8.87
C THR A 133 13.47 -7.29 9.06
N ALA A 134 12.59 -6.38 8.61
CA ALA A 134 11.14 -6.47 8.77
C ALA A 134 10.40 -5.96 7.51
N LEU A 135 9.59 -6.83 6.89
CA LEU A 135 8.81 -6.52 5.69
C LEU A 135 7.34 -6.91 5.84
N VAL A 136 6.43 -5.99 5.53
CA VAL A 136 5.00 -6.25 5.34
C VAL A 136 4.68 -6.23 3.84
N MET A 137 4.03 -7.27 3.33
CA MET A 137 3.66 -7.36 1.91
C MET A 137 2.35 -8.13 1.66
N GLY A 138 1.85 -8.07 0.42
CA GLY A 138 0.59 -8.71 0.03
C GLY A 138 0.71 -10.22 -0.19
N ALA A 139 -0.20 -11.00 0.39
CA ALA A 139 -0.25 -12.47 0.26
C ALA A 139 -0.92 -12.95 -1.04
N ALA A 140 -1.87 -12.18 -1.55
CA ALA A 140 -2.71 -12.52 -2.70
C ALA A 140 -3.31 -11.25 -3.32
N ALA A 141 -3.76 -11.35 -4.58
CA ALA A 141 -4.71 -10.39 -5.13
C ALA A 141 -6.10 -10.62 -4.51
N ASP A 142 -6.91 -9.56 -4.38
CA ASP A 142 -8.19 -9.59 -3.66
C ASP A 142 -9.16 -10.66 -4.18
N LYS A 143 -9.18 -10.89 -5.49
CA LYS A 143 -10.00 -11.95 -6.14
C LYS A 143 -9.67 -13.38 -5.69
N HIS A 144 -8.51 -13.58 -5.07
CA HIS A 144 -8.08 -14.89 -4.58
C HIS A 144 -8.10 -14.97 -3.05
N TYR A 145 -8.55 -13.91 -2.38
CA TYR A 145 -8.72 -13.89 -0.93
C TYR A 145 -9.87 -14.81 -0.50
N THR A 146 -9.63 -15.58 0.56
CA THR A 146 -10.68 -16.29 1.30
C THR A 146 -10.42 -16.10 2.79
N LYS A 147 -11.46 -15.91 3.61
CA LYS A 147 -11.32 -15.62 5.06
C LYS A 147 -10.49 -16.67 5.82
N LYS A 148 -10.38 -17.90 5.29
CA LYS A 148 -9.64 -19.03 5.86
C LYS A 148 -8.30 -19.31 5.19
N MET A 149 -7.81 -18.44 4.29
CA MET A 149 -6.56 -18.72 3.59
C MET A 149 -5.37 -18.71 4.56
N LYS A 150 -4.57 -19.77 4.50
CA LYS A 150 -3.31 -19.91 5.25
C LYS A 150 -2.08 -19.99 4.36
N ALA A 151 -2.28 -20.05 3.04
CA ALA A 151 -1.22 -20.23 2.05
C ALA A 151 -1.10 -18.99 1.15
N LEU A 152 0.13 -18.72 0.71
CA LEU A 152 0.42 -17.66 -0.25
C LEU A 152 -0.09 -18.02 -1.63
N LYS A 153 -0.90 -17.15 -2.24
CA LYS A 153 -1.46 -17.34 -3.59
C LYS A 153 -0.85 -16.39 -4.62
N SER A 154 -0.22 -15.31 -4.18
CA SER A 154 0.54 -14.42 -5.06
C SER A 154 1.86 -15.09 -5.47
N LYS A 155 2.11 -15.18 -6.78
CA LYS A 155 3.41 -15.63 -7.30
C LYS A 155 4.56 -14.78 -6.77
N LYS A 156 4.34 -13.46 -6.64
CA LYS A 156 5.34 -12.53 -6.09
C LYS A 156 5.64 -12.86 -4.62
N ALA A 157 4.61 -13.16 -3.83
CA ALA A 157 4.76 -13.52 -2.42
C ALA A 157 5.52 -14.84 -2.25
N GLN A 158 5.24 -15.84 -3.09
CA GLN A 158 5.92 -17.13 -3.08
C GLN A 158 7.41 -17.01 -3.43
N VAL A 159 7.77 -16.18 -4.41
CA VAL A 159 9.17 -15.91 -4.76
C VAL A 159 9.90 -15.23 -3.62
N VAL A 160 9.32 -14.17 -3.03
CA VAL A 160 9.92 -13.47 -1.89
C VAL A 160 10.07 -14.40 -0.68
N GLU A 161 9.07 -15.25 -0.41
CA GLU A 161 9.14 -16.21 0.70
C GLU A 161 10.35 -17.15 0.56
N GLN A 162 10.56 -17.68 -0.64
CA GLN A 162 11.60 -18.67 -0.93
C GLN A 162 13.00 -18.08 -1.00
N ARG A 163 13.14 -16.82 -1.45
CA ARG A 163 14.44 -16.26 -1.85
C ARG A 163 14.91 -15.06 -1.06
N ALA A 164 14.04 -14.36 -0.35
CA ALA A 164 14.47 -13.24 0.49
C ALA A 164 15.30 -13.75 1.67
N ASP A 165 16.29 -12.95 2.08
CA ASP A 165 17.22 -13.27 3.16
C ASP A 165 16.48 -13.84 4.40
N PRO A 166 16.92 -14.97 4.97
CA PRO A 166 16.22 -15.63 6.07
C PRO A 166 16.23 -14.83 7.38
N SER A 167 17.10 -13.83 7.51
CA SER A 167 17.08 -12.88 8.64
C SER A 167 15.91 -11.90 8.56
N CYS A 168 15.31 -11.70 7.37
CA CYS A 168 14.17 -10.82 7.19
C CYS A 168 12.86 -11.49 7.65
N LYS A 169 12.21 -10.90 8.65
CA LYS A 169 10.88 -11.28 9.11
C LYS A 169 9.82 -10.71 8.17
N ILE A 170 8.92 -11.55 7.67
CA ILE A 170 7.93 -11.13 6.68
C ILE A 170 6.51 -11.40 7.16
N TRP A 171 5.63 -10.40 7.03
CA TRP A 171 4.20 -10.53 7.27
C TRP A 171 3.45 -10.42 5.95
N TYR A 172 2.72 -11.49 5.61
CA TYR A 172 1.89 -11.57 4.42
C TYR A 172 0.45 -11.29 4.80
N ILE A 173 -0.10 -10.23 4.24
CA ILE A 173 -1.44 -9.76 4.56
C ILE A 173 -2.33 -9.70 3.32
N CYS A 174 -3.64 -9.78 3.52
CA CYS A 174 -4.63 -9.57 2.47
C CYS A 174 -5.92 -9.03 3.10
N LYS A 175 -6.53 -8.01 2.50
CA LYS A 175 -7.73 -7.32 3.03
C LYS A 175 -7.66 -7.00 4.53
N GLY A 176 -6.52 -6.46 4.98
CA GLY A 176 -6.30 -6.08 6.38
C GLY A 176 -6.17 -7.26 7.37
N THR A 177 -6.05 -8.49 6.89
CA THR A 177 -5.88 -9.69 7.73
C THR A 177 -4.51 -10.32 7.50
N LEU A 178 -3.87 -10.77 8.58
CA LEU A 178 -2.63 -11.54 8.51
C LEU A 178 -2.94 -12.96 8.00
N VAL A 179 -2.35 -13.32 6.87
CA VAL A 179 -2.50 -14.65 6.24
C VAL A 179 -1.41 -15.59 6.73
N TYR A 180 -0.17 -15.13 6.68
CA TYR A 180 1.01 -15.94 6.94
C TYR A 180 2.16 -15.05 7.42
N ARG A 181 3.03 -15.59 8.29
CA ARG A 181 4.19 -14.88 8.82
C ARG A 181 5.42 -15.77 8.72
N ARG A 182 6.43 -15.29 8.00
CA ARG A 182 7.78 -15.86 8.01
C ARG A 182 8.53 -15.38 9.25
N LYS A 183 9.06 -16.30 10.03
CA LYS A 183 9.95 -15.97 11.16
C LYS A 183 11.37 -15.75 10.63
N ALA A 184 12.07 -14.77 11.20
CA ALA A 184 13.50 -14.60 10.95
C ALA A 184 14.27 -15.77 11.58
N VAL A 185 15.27 -16.28 10.87
CA VAL A 185 16.24 -17.24 11.39
C VAL A 185 17.54 -16.48 11.68
N PRO A 186 17.94 -16.33 12.96
CA PRO A 186 19.20 -15.69 13.30
C PRO A 186 20.36 -16.46 12.68
N LEU A 187 21.28 -15.77 12.00
CA LEU A 187 22.52 -16.37 11.51
C LEU A 187 23.35 -16.83 12.72
N SER A 188 23.28 -18.12 13.04
CA SER A 188 24.23 -18.74 13.96
C SER A 188 25.63 -18.64 13.34
N HIS A 189 26.52 -17.91 14.00
CA HIS A 189 27.93 -17.88 13.63
C HIS A 189 28.49 -19.31 13.71
N GLY A 190 28.85 -19.89 12.56
CA GLY A 190 29.72 -21.08 12.50
C GLY A 190 29.14 -22.30 11.81
N ALA A 191 29.15 -22.30 10.47
CA ALA A 191 29.45 -23.48 9.66
C ALA A 191 29.91 -23.02 8.27
N ARG A 192 31.22 -22.82 8.12
CA ARG A 192 31.88 -22.61 6.83
C ARG A 192 31.71 -23.90 6.01
N PRO A 193 31.06 -23.90 4.82
CA PRO A 193 31.10 -25.07 3.96
C PRO A 193 32.53 -25.20 3.44
N GLN A 194 33.19 -26.31 3.79
CA GLN A 194 34.46 -26.69 3.17
C GLN A 194 34.22 -26.91 1.68
N GLY A 195 35.04 -26.25 0.87
CA GLY A 195 34.98 -26.36 -0.57
C GLY A 195 35.34 -27.77 -1.03
N THR A 196 34.45 -28.35 -1.83
CA THR A 196 34.82 -29.39 -2.78
C THR A 196 35.11 -28.73 -4.11
N GLN A 197 36.40 -28.63 -4.43
CA GLN A 197 36.87 -28.30 -5.78
C GLN A 197 36.44 -29.40 -6.76
N LYS A 198 36.02 -29.00 -7.96
CA LYS A 198 36.25 -29.79 -9.18
C LYS A 198 36.73 -28.86 -10.31
N PRO A 199 37.58 -29.35 -11.23
CA PRO A 199 38.40 -28.51 -12.09
C PRO A 199 37.81 -28.29 -13.49
N GLY A 200 38.16 -27.15 -14.09
CA GLY A 200 38.52 -27.07 -15.52
C GLY A 200 37.53 -26.44 -16.50
N ALA A 201 38.00 -25.35 -17.13
CA ALA A 201 37.58 -24.76 -18.42
C ALA A 201 36.22 -24.02 -18.45
N GLN A 202 36.05 -22.82 -19.01
CA GLN A 202 36.89 -21.98 -19.86
C GLN A 202 36.46 -20.52 -19.68
N GLN A 203 37.45 -19.64 -19.77
CA GLN A 203 37.38 -18.20 -19.52
C GLN A 203 36.97 -17.49 -20.81
N PHE A 204 35.83 -16.81 -20.80
CA PHE A 204 35.51 -15.78 -21.79
C PHE A 204 35.38 -14.45 -21.07
N SER A 205 36.35 -13.57 -21.38
CA SER A 205 36.37 -12.16 -21.01
C SER A 205 35.32 -11.42 -21.82
N VAL A 206 34.44 -10.68 -21.17
CA VAL A 206 33.72 -9.57 -21.79
C VAL A 206 33.74 -8.41 -20.81
N ASP A 207 34.50 -7.38 -21.17
CA ASP A 207 34.49 -6.07 -20.52
C ASP A 207 33.10 -5.43 -20.60
N ARG A 208 32.59 -4.93 -19.47
CA ARG A 208 31.74 -3.73 -19.48
C ARG A 208 31.73 -3.02 -18.12
N SER A 209 32.53 -1.95 -18.05
CA SER A 209 32.26 -0.72 -17.31
C SER A 209 30.82 -0.25 -17.63
N THR A 210 29.97 0.23 -16.71
CA THR A 210 30.11 1.40 -15.83
C THR A 210 28.93 1.43 -14.83
N SER A 211 29.21 1.88 -13.61
CA SER A 211 28.39 2.75 -12.75
C SER A 211 26.86 2.55 -12.75
N LEU A 212 26.33 1.91 -11.70
CA LEU A 212 24.91 1.92 -11.33
C LEU A 212 24.57 2.99 -10.27
N SER A 213 25.44 3.98 -10.10
CA SER A 213 25.21 5.12 -9.20
C SER A 213 25.08 6.38 -10.03
N GLU A 214 23.85 6.77 -10.31
CA GLU A 214 23.31 8.14 -10.40
C GLU A 214 22.06 8.17 -11.29
N MET A 215 21.09 9.00 -10.91
CA MET A 215 19.84 9.33 -11.64
C MET A 215 18.64 8.36 -11.51
N TRP A 216 18.03 8.32 -10.32
CA TRP A 216 16.64 8.81 -10.16
C TRP A 216 16.17 9.05 -8.71
N CYS A 217 17.08 9.36 -7.79
CA CYS A 217 16.70 10.06 -6.55
C CYS A 217 16.72 11.58 -6.83
N VAL A 218 15.72 12.10 -7.57
CA VAL A 218 15.54 13.56 -7.63
C VAL A 218 14.51 13.95 -6.59
N SER A 219 15.04 14.53 -5.52
CA SER A 219 14.35 15.26 -4.48
C SER A 219 13.30 16.22 -5.04
N ASN A 220 12.13 16.22 -4.42
CA ASN A 220 11.07 17.18 -4.65
C ASN A 220 11.53 18.61 -4.27
N THR A 221 11.95 19.40 -5.26
CA THR A 221 12.06 20.86 -5.13
C THR A 221 11.51 21.55 -6.38
N TRP A 222 10.17 21.55 -6.54
CA TRP A 222 9.48 22.41 -7.51
C TRP A 222 8.31 23.14 -6.84
N LEU A 223 8.58 23.78 -5.72
CA LEU A 223 7.72 24.81 -5.14
C LEU A 223 8.62 25.96 -4.67
N HIS A 224 8.96 26.88 -5.59
CA HIS A 224 9.11 28.33 -5.39
C HIS A 224 9.73 28.96 -6.64
N LYS A 225 8.99 29.87 -7.31
CA LYS A 225 9.56 30.83 -8.26
C LYS A 225 9.81 32.15 -7.52
N PRO A 226 10.97 32.79 -7.72
CA PRO A 226 11.02 34.24 -7.75
C PRO A 226 11.43 34.75 -9.14
N ASN A 227 10.83 35.89 -9.48
CA ASN A 227 11.01 36.68 -10.69
C ASN A 227 12.49 36.99 -10.99
N LEU A 228 12.90 36.88 -12.25
CA LEU A 228 13.91 37.80 -12.79
C LEU A 228 13.78 38.06 -14.30
N ARG A 229 13.51 39.35 -14.55
CA ARG A 229 13.61 40.25 -15.72
C ARG A 229 14.08 39.73 -17.09
N ARG A 230 13.29 40.18 -18.08
CA ARG A 230 13.62 40.46 -19.49
C ARG A 230 15.06 40.95 -19.72
N SER A 231 15.68 40.37 -20.74
CA SER A 231 16.47 41.11 -21.73
C SER A 231 16.39 40.38 -23.07
N ASP A 232 16.09 41.15 -24.11
CA ASP A 232 15.86 40.75 -25.49
C ASP A 232 17.13 40.21 -26.17
N ALA A 233 16.98 39.12 -26.92
CA ALA A 233 17.76 38.88 -28.13
C ALA A 233 16.94 38.00 -29.07
N ASN A 234 16.85 38.48 -30.30
CA ASN A 234 15.95 38.07 -31.37
C ASN A 234 16.55 36.89 -32.14
N GLU A 235 16.04 35.68 -31.94
CA GLU A 235 16.14 34.59 -32.90
C GLU A 235 14.74 34.25 -33.39
N LYS A 236 14.44 34.70 -34.61
CA LYS A 236 13.31 34.23 -35.39
C LYS A 236 13.65 32.84 -35.90
N GLU A 237 13.37 31.82 -35.10
CA GLU A 237 13.16 30.48 -35.62
C GLU A 237 11.66 30.19 -35.67
N THR A 238 11.26 29.79 -36.87
CA THR A 238 9.95 29.33 -37.28
C THR A 238 9.29 28.45 -36.23
N VAL A 239 8.20 28.94 -35.65
CA VAL A 239 7.17 28.12 -35.00
C VAL A 239 6.50 27.32 -36.10
N HIS A 240 7.10 26.18 -36.45
CA HIS A 240 6.46 25.17 -37.28
C HIS A 240 5.67 24.26 -36.34
N GLU A 241 4.35 24.25 -36.55
CA GLU A 241 3.33 23.39 -35.95
C GLU A 241 3.86 22.05 -35.44
N PHE A 242 3.96 21.90 -34.11
CA PHE A 242 4.09 20.61 -33.46
C PHE A 242 3.50 20.69 -32.04
N ASP A 243 2.17 20.68 -31.95
CA ASP A 243 1.48 20.73 -30.63
C ASP A 243 0.16 19.92 -30.59
N GLU A 244 -0.37 19.44 -31.72
CA GLU A 244 -1.67 18.76 -31.72
C GLU A 244 -1.59 17.27 -31.32
N GLY A 245 -0.49 16.59 -31.69
CA GLY A 245 -0.28 15.15 -31.41
C GLY A 245 0.02 14.87 -29.92
N ASP A 246 0.91 15.67 -29.33
CA ASP A 246 1.30 15.55 -27.93
C ASP A 246 0.12 15.86 -26.99
N ASN A 247 -0.68 16.89 -27.28
CA ASN A 247 -1.85 17.22 -26.48
C ASN A 247 -2.93 16.13 -26.51
N LYS A 248 -3.10 15.43 -27.64
CA LYS A 248 -4.08 14.33 -27.77
C LYS A 248 -3.67 13.08 -27.00
N PHE A 249 -2.39 12.71 -27.05
CA PHE A 249 -1.85 11.59 -26.26
C PHE A 249 -1.99 11.87 -24.76
N GLN A 250 -1.61 13.07 -24.31
CA GLN A 250 -1.73 13.49 -22.92
C GLN A 250 -3.19 13.53 -22.43
N HIS A 251 -4.11 14.04 -23.26
CA HIS A 251 -5.55 14.02 -22.95
C HIS A 251 -6.06 12.60 -22.73
N MET A 252 -5.69 11.68 -23.63
CA MET A 252 -6.17 10.30 -23.60
C MET A 252 -5.60 9.51 -22.41
N LEU A 253 -4.35 9.78 -22.05
CA LEU A 253 -3.77 9.22 -20.84
C LEU A 253 -4.52 9.69 -19.58
N ARG A 254 -4.89 10.97 -19.52
CA ARG A 254 -5.71 11.53 -18.42
C ARG A 254 -7.10 10.90 -18.35
N GLU A 255 -7.73 10.63 -19.49
CA GLU A 255 -9.02 9.92 -19.52
C GLU A 255 -8.91 8.49 -19.01
N LEU A 256 -7.87 7.75 -19.44
CA LEU A 256 -7.64 6.39 -18.96
C LEU A 256 -7.39 6.35 -17.45
N GLU A 257 -6.66 7.33 -16.92
CA GLU A 257 -6.47 7.51 -15.47
C GLU A 257 -7.77 7.74 -14.74
N SER A 258 -8.62 8.62 -15.27
CA SER A 258 -9.92 8.93 -14.70
C SER A 258 -10.77 7.67 -14.61
N VAL A 259 -10.84 6.89 -15.69
CA VAL A 259 -11.57 5.61 -15.73
C VAL A 259 -11.01 4.60 -14.72
N ARG A 260 -9.68 4.49 -14.63
CA ARG A 260 -9.02 3.59 -13.67
C ARG A 260 -9.31 4.01 -12.22
N LYS A 261 -9.25 5.31 -11.92
CA LYS A 261 -9.53 5.87 -10.61
C LYS A 261 -10.99 5.66 -10.22
N GLN A 262 -11.92 5.92 -11.14
CA GLN A 262 -13.33 5.64 -10.95
C GLN A 262 -13.57 4.16 -10.61
N ALA A 263 -12.97 3.24 -11.38
CA ALA A 263 -13.11 1.81 -11.12
C ALA A 263 -12.59 1.40 -9.72
N TYR A 264 -11.52 2.05 -9.23
CA TYR A 264 -11.02 1.82 -7.87
C TYR A 264 -11.98 2.36 -6.80
N GLU A 265 -12.49 3.58 -7.00
CA GLU A 265 -13.44 4.23 -6.08
C GLU A 265 -14.78 3.48 -6.02
N ASP A 266 -15.27 3.01 -7.16
CA ASP A 266 -16.45 2.14 -7.26
C ASP A 266 -16.24 0.83 -6.49
N ASN A 267 -15.06 0.21 -6.64
CA ASN A 267 -14.75 -1.01 -5.90
C ASN A 267 -14.66 -0.76 -4.38
N CYS A 268 -14.05 0.34 -3.95
CA CYS A 268 -14.00 0.73 -2.54
C CYS A 268 -15.42 1.00 -1.98
N SER A 269 -16.25 1.68 -2.76
CA SER A 269 -17.65 1.97 -2.39
C SER A 269 -18.45 0.69 -2.27
N ARG A 270 -18.26 -0.27 -3.18
CA ARG A 270 -18.87 -1.60 -3.11
C ARG A 270 -18.43 -2.37 -1.87
N GLU A 271 -17.14 -2.41 -1.56
CA GLU A 271 -16.64 -3.08 -0.34
C GLU A 271 -17.13 -2.43 0.96
N LYS A 272 -17.38 -1.10 0.94
CA LYS A 272 -18.03 -0.41 2.06
C LYS A 272 -19.50 -0.83 2.16
N ALA A 273 -20.24 -0.79 1.07
CA ALA A 273 -21.65 -1.21 1.03
C ALA A 273 -21.82 -2.68 1.45
N GLU A 274 -20.94 -3.58 1.04
CA GLU A 274 -20.95 -4.99 1.47
C GLU A 274 -20.75 -5.14 2.98
N ARG A 275 -19.88 -4.31 3.59
CA ARG A 275 -19.70 -4.28 5.06
C ARG A 275 -20.92 -3.72 5.77
N GLU A 276 -21.45 -2.59 5.31
CA GLU A 276 -22.64 -1.97 5.89
C GLU A 276 -23.85 -2.90 5.79
N LEU A 277 -24.01 -3.60 4.66
CA LEU A 277 -25.04 -4.61 4.47
C LEU A 277 -24.87 -5.78 5.45
N PHE A 278 -23.64 -6.28 5.61
CA PHE A 278 -23.34 -7.34 6.59
C PHE A 278 -23.61 -6.88 8.03
N GLU A 279 -23.24 -5.64 8.38
CA GLU A 279 -23.54 -5.05 9.69
C GLU A 279 -25.05 -4.86 9.90
N ALA A 280 -25.79 -4.43 8.88
CA ALA A 280 -27.25 -4.32 8.93
C ALA A 280 -27.89 -5.68 9.17
N PHE A 281 -27.50 -6.72 8.41
CA PHE A 281 -27.96 -8.08 8.66
C PHE A 281 -27.60 -8.60 10.06
N GLN A 282 -26.44 -8.21 10.60
CA GLN A 282 -26.04 -8.59 11.96
C GLN A 282 -26.79 -7.81 13.06
N LYS A 283 -27.40 -6.67 12.74
CA LYS A 283 -28.28 -5.92 13.67
C LYS A 283 -29.67 -6.54 13.76
N ASP A 284 -30.15 -7.19 12.70
CA ASP A 284 -31.47 -7.83 12.67
C ASP A 284 -31.52 -9.19 13.41
N ILE A 285 -30.36 -9.71 13.84
CA ILE A 285 -30.28 -10.96 14.61
C ILE A 285 -30.44 -10.65 16.10
N MET A 286 -31.38 -11.33 16.77
CA MET A 286 -31.57 -11.19 18.23
C MET A 286 -30.29 -11.55 19.01
N ARG A 287 -29.74 -10.59 19.74
CA ARG A 287 -28.52 -10.71 20.54
C ARG A 287 -28.82 -11.18 21.95
N GLU A 288 -29.85 -10.59 22.57
CA GLU A 288 -30.31 -10.94 23.90
C GLU A 288 -31.83 -11.19 23.88
N PRO A 289 -32.28 -12.39 23.46
CA PRO A 289 -33.70 -12.69 23.42
C PRO A 289 -34.27 -12.82 24.84
N LEU A 290 -35.28 -11.98 25.18
CA LEU A 290 -36.02 -11.99 26.44
C LEU A 290 -37.49 -12.35 26.21
N ILE A 291 -38.04 -13.16 27.10
CA ILE A 291 -39.45 -13.58 27.10
C ILE A 291 -40.23 -12.65 28.02
N ALA A 292 -41.33 -12.09 27.51
CA ALA A 292 -42.28 -11.31 28.29
C ALA A 292 -43.43 -12.18 28.83
N ALA A 293 -44.32 -11.57 29.62
CA ALA A 293 -45.43 -12.25 30.30
C ALA A 293 -46.40 -13.00 29.39
N ASP A 294 -46.50 -12.56 28.15
CA ASP A 294 -47.34 -13.12 27.09
C ASP A 294 -46.70 -14.34 26.40
N GLY A 295 -45.46 -14.70 26.77
CA GLY A 295 -44.70 -15.81 26.20
C GLY A 295 -44.00 -15.46 24.88
N PHE A 296 -44.10 -14.23 24.38
CA PHE A 296 -43.36 -13.79 23.20
C PHE A 296 -41.93 -13.42 23.56
N THR A 297 -41.02 -13.62 22.60
CA THR A 297 -39.61 -13.29 22.73
C THR A 297 -39.26 -12.04 21.95
N TYR A 298 -38.55 -11.12 22.58
CA TYR A 298 -38.14 -9.82 22.05
C TYR A 298 -36.64 -9.61 22.21
N GLU A 299 -36.07 -8.69 21.45
CA GLU A 299 -34.73 -8.18 21.73
C GLU A 299 -34.76 -7.39 23.05
N ALA A 300 -33.75 -7.62 23.90
CA ALA A 300 -33.73 -7.07 25.26
C ALA A 300 -33.83 -5.55 25.30
N GLU A 301 -33.06 -4.86 24.46
CA GLU A 301 -33.05 -3.40 24.40
C GLU A 301 -34.44 -2.85 24.05
N ALA A 302 -35.08 -3.43 23.02
CA ALA A 302 -36.38 -2.98 22.53
C ALA A 302 -37.51 -3.19 23.55
N ILE A 303 -37.56 -4.35 24.22
CA ILE A 303 -38.63 -4.62 25.19
C ILE A 303 -38.42 -3.87 26.51
N ARG A 304 -37.17 -3.66 26.95
CA ARG A 304 -36.87 -2.83 28.12
C ARG A 304 -37.27 -1.38 27.86
N GLU A 305 -36.85 -0.82 26.73
CA GLU A 305 -37.23 0.55 26.33
C GLU A 305 -38.76 0.72 26.22
N TRP A 306 -39.46 -0.27 25.67
CA TRP A 306 -40.93 -0.26 25.59
C TRP A 306 -41.58 -0.17 26.98
N ILE A 307 -41.11 -0.96 27.94
CA ILE A 307 -41.63 -0.97 29.31
C ILE A 307 -41.24 0.33 30.05
N ASP A 308 -40.00 0.79 29.87
CA ASP A 308 -39.46 2.00 30.50
C ASP A 308 -40.19 3.27 30.02
N ASN A 309 -40.63 3.29 28.76
CA ASN A 309 -41.48 4.35 28.20
C ASN A 309 -42.93 4.31 28.74
N GLY A 310 -43.24 3.42 29.68
CA GLY A 310 -44.52 3.36 30.37
C GLY A 310 -45.59 2.53 29.66
N HIS A 311 -45.23 1.75 28.63
CA HIS A 311 -46.19 0.82 28.03
C HIS A 311 -46.43 -0.39 28.93
N HIS A 312 -47.68 -0.85 29.00
CA HIS A 312 -48.10 -2.01 29.81
C HIS A 312 -48.68 -3.13 28.95
N THR A 313 -48.48 -3.03 27.63
CA THR A 313 -49.00 -3.95 26.64
C THR A 313 -47.87 -4.69 25.92
N SER A 314 -48.19 -5.86 25.38
CA SER A 314 -47.33 -6.62 24.49
C SER A 314 -47.07 -5.83 23.20
N PRO A 315 -45.82 -5.61 22.78
CA PRO A 315 -45.52 -5.00 21.48
C PRO A 315 -46.08 -5.79 20.29
N MET A 316 -46.30 -7.10 20.45
CA MET A 316 -46.72 -7.99 19.36
C MET A 316 -48.24 -8.10 19.25
N THR A 317 -48.94 -8.16 20.39
CA THR A 317 -50.38 -8.42 20.44
C THR A 317 -51.20 -7.21 20.88
N ASN A 318 -50.53 -6.17 21.39
CA ASN A 318 -51.14 -4.97 21.97
C ASN A 318 -52.12 -5.25 23.13
N LEU A 319 -52.02 -6.44 23.75
CA LEU A 319 -52.77 -6.83 24.95
C LEU A 319 -51.99 -6.49 26.21
N GLU A 320 -52.66 -6.24 27.33
CA GLU A 320 -51.98 -5.96 28.61
C GLU A 320 -51.11 -7.14 29.07
N LEU A 321 -49.89 -6.84 29.51
CA LEU A 321 -48.97 -7.81 30.09
C LEU A 321 -49.37 -8.06 31.55
N LEU A 322 -49.49 -9.33 31.92
CA LEU A 322 -49.83 -9.75 33.29
C LEU A 322 -48.83 -9.24 34.34
N HIS A 323 -47.56 -9.14 33.96
CA HIS A 323 -46.45 -8.61 34.75
C HIS A 323 -45.35 -8.10 33.81
N ARG A 324 -44.39 -7.34 34.33
CA ARG A 324 -43.31 -6.70 33.54
C ARG A 324 -41.96 -7.41 33.66
N ASP A 325 -41.95 -8.58 34.31
CA ASP A 325 -40.75 -9.37 34.47
C ASP A 325 -40.35 -9.96 33.12
N LEU A 326 -39.06 -9.85 32.80
CA LEU A 326 -38.48 -10.34 31.54
C LEU A 326 -37.52 -11.49 31.85
N LEU A 327 -37.72 -12.62 31.19
CA LEU A 327 -36.94 -13.84 31.41
C LEU A 327 -35.98 -14.10 30.24
N PRO A 328 -34.69 -14.40 30.47
CA PRO A 328 -33.78 -14.74 29.38
C PRO A 328 -34.18 -16.02 28.62
N ASN A 329 -34.22 -15.96 27.28
CA ASN A 329 -34.40 -17.14 26.42
C ASN A 329 -33.04 -17.75 26.05
N HIS A 330 -32.47 -18.51 26.99
CA HIS A 330 -31.17 -19.16 26.76
C HIS A 330 -31.17 -20.16 25.60
N ALA A 331 -32.30 -20.83 25.33
CA ALA A 331 -32.42 -21.80 24.25
C ALA A 331 -32.29 -21.11 22.88
N LEU A 332 -33.10 -20.08 22.63
CA LEU A 332 -33.04 -19.31 21.38
C LEU A 332 -31.67 -18.63 21.20
N ARG A 333 -31.13 -18.05 22.29
CA ARG A 333 -29.79 -17.46 22.27
C ARG A 333 -28.72 -18.46 21.85
N SER A 334 -28.78 -19.68 22.37
CA SER A 334 -27.81 -20.74 22.04
C SER A 334 -27.95 -21.16 20.57
N THR A 335 -29.17 -21.36 20.07
CA THR A 335 -29.44 -21.71 18.67
C THR A 335 -28.93 -20.63 17.70
N ILE A 336 -29.18 -19.35 18.02
CA ILE A 336 -28.68 -18.22 17.23
C ILE A 336 -27.14 -18.20 17.22
N GLN A 337 -26.51 -18.41 18.38
CA GLN A 337 -25.06 -18.42 18.50
C GLN A 337 -24.42 -19.58 17.71
N GLU A 338 -25.02 -20.77 17.75
CA GLU A 338 -24.56 -21.93 16.98
C GLU A 338 -24.69 -21.68 15.47
N TRP A 339 -25.82 -21.12 15.03
CA TRP A 339 -26.01 -20.74 13.63
C TRP A 339 -24.99 -19.70 13.18
N LEU A 340 -24.74 -18.67 13.99
CA LEU A 340 -23.71 -17.67 13.73
C LEU A 340 -22.30 -18.28 13.62
N GLN A 341 -21.94 -19.23 14.50
CA GLN A 341 -20.64 -19.92 14.45
C GLN A 341 -20.49 -20.80 13.21
N THR A 342 -21.57 -21.46 12.80
CA THR A 342 -21.58 -22.32 11.60
C THR A 342 -21.44 -21.49 10.32
N ASN A 343 -22.11 -20.34 10.24
CA ASN A 343 -22.12 -19.47 9.05
C ASN A 343 -21.01 -18.39 9.05
N ALA A 344 -20.29 -18.20 10.16
CA ALA A 344 -19.11 -17.33 10.21
C ALA A 344 -17.84 -17.99 9.63
N ASN A 345 -17.91 -19.29 9.34
CA ASN A 345 -16.83 -20.14 8.84
C ASN A 345 -16.99 -20.35 7.33
#